data_AF-A0A1D6JIN8-F1
#
_entry.id   AF-A0A1D6JIN8-F1
#
_cell.length_a   1.000
_cell.length_b   1.000
_cell.length_c   1.000
_cell.angle_alpha   90.00
_cell.angle_beta   90.00
_cell.angle_gamma   90.00
#
_symmetry.space_group_name_H-M   'P 1'
#
loop_
_entity.id
_entity.type
_entity.pdbx_description
1 polymer ?
#
loop_
_entity_poly.entity_id
_entity_poly.type
_entity_poly.pdbx_seq_one_letter_code
_entity_poly.pdbx_strand_id
1 'polypeptide(L)'
;MELLISAALYVSSKETWRRSVIWRHVQYFASLTKLEITSPIISIVVGSEAGALRASRYLLRSGFHVTPIRPPTVPPNSCRSPHLSLFHHLVLSYRIAARTCWT
;
A
#
# COMPACT_ATOMS: atom_id res chain seq x y z
N MET A 1 17.73 -19.53 -11.46
CA MET A 1 17.13 -18.60 -10.46
C MET A 1 18.04 -17.38 -10.22
N GLU A 2 19.37 -17.52 -10.25
CA GLU A 2 20.33 -16.41 -10.03
C GLU A 2 20.18 -15.22 -11.00
N LEU A 3 19.90 -15.45 -12.29
CA LEU A 3 19.76 -14.38 -13.28
C LEU A 3 18.55 -13.46 -13.01
N LEU A 4 17.45 -13.98 -12.46
CA LEU A 4 16.25 -13.19 -12.17
C LEU A 4 16.43 -12.27 -10.95
N ILE A 5 17.16 -12.75 -9.94
CA ILE A 5 17.50 -11.95 -8.76
C ILE A 5 18.41 -10.78 -9.18
N SER A 6 19.38 -11.05 -10.07
CA SER A 6 20.28 -10.03 -10.62
C SER A 6 19.52 -8.94 -11.38
N ALA A 7 18.55 -9.31 -12.22
CA ALA A 7 17.75 -8.33 -12.96
C ALA A 7 16.92 -7.41 -12.04
N ALA A 8 16.27 -7.97 -11.01
CA ALA A 8 15.47 -7.18 -10.07
C ALA A 8 16.33 -6.18 -9.27
N LEU A 9 17.51 -6.62 -8.80
CA LEU A 9 18.46 -5.75 -8.11
C LEU A 9 19.04 -4.68 -9.04
N TYR A 10 19.36 -5.04 -10.28
CA TYR A 10 19.85 -4.11 -11.29
C TYR A 10 18.82 -3.01 -11.57
N VAL A 11 17.56 -3.38 -11.85
CA VAL A 11 16.47 -2.42 -12.09
C VAL A 11 16.25 -1.54 -10.85
N SER A 12 16.19 -2.13 -9.66
CA SER A 12 16.03 -1.37 -8.40
C SER A 12 17.16 -0.37 -8.14
N SER A 13 18.38 -0.69 -8.58
CA SER A 13 19.56 0.17 -8.49
C SER A 13 19.53 1.29 -9.53
N LYS A 14 19.28 0.96 -10.81
CA LYS A 14 19.39 1.91 -11.93
C LYS A 14 18.16 2.79 -12.10
N GLU A 15 16.96 2.28 -11.83
CA GLU A 15 15.71 3.00 -12.05
C GLU A 15 15.22 3.72 -10.78
N THR A 16 16.01 4.70 -10.33
CA THR A 16 15.71 5.48 -9.12
C THR A 16 14.39 6.27 -9.21
N TRP A 17 13.96 6.62 -10.43
CA TRP A 17 12.69 7.30 -10.71
C TRP A 17 11.46 6.58 -10.14
N ARG A 18 11.51 5.25 -10.00
CA ARG A 18 10.42 4.46 -9.40
C ARG A 18 10.16 4.87 -7.96
N ARG A 19 11.22 5.16 -7.19
CA ARG A 19 11.10 5.66 -5.80
C ARG A 19 10.49 7.05 -5.77
N SER A 20 10.86 7.93 -6.70
CA SER A 20 10.29 9.28 -6.80
C SER A 20 8.80 9.25 -7.11
N VAL A 21 8.34 8.36 -7.99
CA VAL A 21 6.90 8.19 -8.30
C VAL A 21 6.12 7.70 -7.07
N ILE A 22 6.68 6.74 -6.32
CA ILE A 22 6.08 6.28 -5.06
C ILE A 22 5.92 7.44 -4.09
N TRP A 23 6.99 8.22 -3.86
CA TRP A 23 6.94 9.38 -2.95
C TRP A 23 5.96 10.46 -3.40
N ARG A 24 5.82 10.70 -4.71
CA ARG A 24 4.81 11.62 -5.24
C ARG A 24 3.39 11.17 -4.88
N HIS A 25 3.09 9.87 -4.98
CA HIS A 25 1.79 9.34 -4.58
C HIS A 25 1.60 9.42 -3.06
N VAL A 26 2.65 9.18 -2.27
CA VAL A 26 2.60 9.32 -0.81
C VAL A 26 2.28 10.75 -0.40
N GLN A 27 2.96 11.74 -0.99
CA GLN A 27 2.71 13.16 -0.74
C GLN A 27 1.30 13.58 -1.16
N TYR A 28 0.81 13.08 -2.31
CA TYR A 28 -0.56 13.32 -2.75
C TYR A 28 -1.59 12.70 -1.80
N PHE A 29 -1.36 11.48 -1.32
CA PHE A 29 -2.24 10.87 -0.33
C PHE A 29 -2.20 11.63 1.01
N ALA A 30 -1.03 12.08 1.45
CA ALA A 30 -0.86 12.90 2.65
C ALA A 30 -1.62 14.23 2.53
N SER A 31 -1.60 14.89 1.37
CA SER A 31 -2.32 16.15 1.18
C SER A 31 -3.84 15.98 1.21
N LEU A 32 -4.36 14.86 0.70
CA LEU A 32 -5.80 14.54 0.75
C LEU A 32 -6.28 14.14 2.14
N THR A 33 -5.47 13.40 2.89
CA THR A 33 -5.87 12.83 4.19
C THR A 33 -5.44 13.66 5.39
N LYS A 34 -4.52 14.59 5.19
CA LYS A 34 -3.85 15.38 6.24
C LYS A 34 -3.17 14.51 7.30
N LEU A 35 -2.79 13.28 6.93
CA LEU A 35 -2.04 12.38 7.80
C LEU A 35 -0.54 12.68 7.67
N GLU A 36 0.16 12.66 8.81
CA GLU A 36 1.62 12.68 8.82
C GLU A 36 2.14 11.30 8.39
N ILE A 37 2.79 11.26 7.22
CA ILE A 37 3.27 10.02 6.61
C ILE A 37 4.78 10.12 6.41
N THR A 38 5.50 9.23 7.08
CA THR A 38 6.98 9.18 7.08
C THR A 38 7.54 8.06 6.21
N SER A 39 6.69 7.18 5.68
CA SER A 39 7.07 6.02 4.90
C SER A 39 6.04 5.75 3.80
N PRO A 40 6.42 5.16 2.65
CA PRO A 40 5.46 4.65 1.67
C PRO A 40 4.49 3.60 2.21
N ILE A 41 4.76 3.08 3.41
CA ILE A 41 3.92 2.14 4.14
C ILE A 41 3.00 2.92 5.10
N ILE A 42 1.76 3.14 4.69
CA ILE A 42 0.73 3.92 5.41
C ILE A 42 -0.19 2.97 6.20
N SER A 43 -0.25 3.10 7.52
CA SER A 43 -1.12 2.27 8.38
C SER A 43 -2.29 3.07 8.96
N ILE A 44 -3.53 2.58 8.77
CA ILE A 44 -4.74 3.19 9.37
C ILE A 44 -5.30 2.27 10.46
N VAL A 45 -5.43 2.81 11.68
CA VAL A 45 -5.99 2.09 12.84
C VAL A 45 -7.49 2.30 12.91
N VAL A 46 -8.25 1.20 12.85
CA VAL A 46 -9.72 1.23 12.89
C VAL A 46 -10.27 0.92 14.29
N GLY A 47 -9.47 0.25 15.13
CA GLY A 47 -9.78 0.00 16.55
C GLY A 47 -10.72 -1.19 16.81
N SER A 48 -11.36 -1.75 15.79
CA SER A 48 -12.19 -2.96 15.92
C SER A 48 -12.08 -3.88 14.71
N GLU A 49 -12.15 -5.18 14.95
CA GLU A 49 -12.09 -6.19 13.88
C GLU A 49 -13.25 -6.03 12.90
N ALA A 50 -14.46 -5.90 13.45
CA ALA A 50 -15.67 -5.71 12.66
C ALA A 50 -15.61 -4.42 11.82
N GLY A 51 -15.06 -3.33 12.38
CA GLY A 51 -14.83 -2.08 11.65
C GLY A 51 -13.85 -2.28 10.49
N ALA A 52 -12.73 -2.96 10.72
CA ALA A 52 -11.72 -3.22 9.70
C ALA A 52 -12.28 -4.08 8.55
N LEU A 53 -13.08 -5.11 8.86
CA LEU A 53 -13.76 -5.93 7.84
C LEU A 53 -14.79 -5.13 7.02
N ARG A 54 -15.57 -4.24 7.65
CA ARG A 54 -16.51 -3.38 6.94
C ARG A 54 -15.79 -2.41 6.01
N ALA A 55 -14.74 -1.76 6.48
CA ALA A 55 -13.92 -0.84 5.69
C ALA A 55 -13.29 -1.56 4.48
N SER A 56 -12.71 -2.74 4.70
CA SER A 56 -12.16 -3.61 3.66
C SER A 56 -13.18 -3.89 2.54
N ARG A 57 -14.41 -4.31 2.89
CA ARG A 57 -15.47 -4.59 1.91
C ARG A 57 -15.89 -3.34 1.14
N TYR A 58 -16.02 -2.20 1.82
CA TYR A 58 -16.37 -0.94 1.18
C TYR A 58 -15.30 -0.49 0.17
N LEU A 59 -14.03 -0.58 0.56
CA LEU A 59 -12.89 -0.25 -0.29
C LEU A 59 -12.84 -1.18 -1.50
N LEU A 60 -13.06 -2.49 -1.30
CA LEU A 60 -13.09 -3.45 -2.39
C LEU A 60 -14.15 -3.11 -3.43
N ARG A 61 -15.37 -2.75 -2.99
CA ARG A 61 -16.46 -2.28 -3.88
C ARG A 61 -16.11 -0.98 -4.60
N SER A 62 -15.29 -0.14 -3.97
CA SER A 62 -14.79 1.11 -4.54
C SER A 62 -13.61 0.92 -5.50
N GLY A 63 -13.18 -0.33 -5.74
CA GLY A 63 -12.06 -0.67 -6.62
C GLY A 63 -10.69 -0.70 -5.92
N PHE A 64 -10.66 -0.63 -4.59
CA PHE A 64 -9.45 -0.71 -3.78
C PHE A 64 -9.42 -2.03 -3.02
N HIS A 65 -8.57 -2.96 -3.45
CA HIS A 65 -8.40 -4.20 -2.69
C HIS A 65 -7.66 -3.90 -1.40
N VAL A 66 -8.41 -3.83 -0.28
CA VAL A 66 -7.86 -3.56 1.05
C VAL A 66 -8.11 -4.67 2.06
N THR A 67 -7.10 -5.39 2.57
CA THR A 67 -7.24 -6.48 3.56
C THR A 67 -7.28 -5.92 5.01
N PRO A 68 -7.89 -6.61 6.00
CA PRO A 68 -7.78 -6.40 7.47
C PRO A 68 -6.66 -7.26 8.17
N ILE A 69 -5.91 -6.73 9.15
CA ILE A 69 -4.79 -7.35 9.92
C ILE A 69 -5.46 -7.43 11.26
N ARG A 70 -5.62 -8.68 11.67
CA ARG A 70 -6.44 -9.06 12.79
C ARG A 70 -5.57 -9.91 13.71
N PRO A 71 -6.02 -10.17 14.94
CA PRO A 71 -5.45 -11.22 15.76
C PRO A 71 -5.29 -12.55 14.98
N PRO A 72 -4.23 -13.34 15.25
CA PRO A 72 -3.20 -13.11 16.28
C PRO A 72 -2.08 -12.14 15.86
N THR A 73 -2.06 -11.66 14.61
CA THR A 73 -0.98 -10.82 14.06
C THR A 73 -0.90 -9.42 14.70
N VAL A 74 -2.01 -8.93 15.28
CA VAL A 74 -2.05 -7.72 16.12
C VAL A 74 -2.89 -7.95 17.37
N PRO A 75 -2.64 -7.22 18.47
CA PRO A 75 -3.46 -7.30 19.67
C PRO A 75 -4.96 -7.08 19.41
N PRO A 76 -5.86 -7.71 20.19
CA PRO A 76 -7.29 -7.41 20.17
C PRO A 76 -7.55 -5.91 20.34
N ASN A 77 -8.62 -5.38 19.74
CA ASN A 77 -8.97 -3.94 19.72
C ASN A 77 -7.91 -3.00 19.09
N SER A 78 -6.86 -3.56 18.51
CA SER A 78 -5.90 -2.84 17.66
C SER A 78 -5.97 -3.29 16.21
N CYS A 79 -7.11 -3.85 15.79
CA CYS A 79 -7.33 -4.30 14.42
C CYS A 79 -7.05 -3.15 13.45
N ARG A 80 -6.07 -3.40 12.58
CA ARG A 80 -5.62 -2.48 11.56
C ARG A 80 -6.24 -2.93 10.25
N SER A 81 -6.46 -2.01 9.32
CA SER A 81 -6.58 -2.43 7.92
C SER A 81 -5.16 -2.52 7.32
N PRO A 82 -4.55 -3.68 7.02
CA PRO A 82 -3.45 -3.93 6.11
C PRO A 82 -4.00 -3.65 4.75
N HIS A 83 -4.07 -2.37 4.46
CA HIS A 83 -2.94 -1.83 3.74
C HIS A 83 -2.43 -0.69 4.64
N LEU A 84 -1.24 -0.75 5.23
CA LEU A 84 0.02 -1.21 4.66
C LEU A 84 1.04 -1.58 5.78
N SER A 85 1.65 -2.78 5.70
CA SER A 85 2.82 -3.38 6.43
C SER A 85 2.46 -4.83 6.80
N LEU A 86 2.93 -5.89 6.12
CA LEU A 86 4.31 -6.38 6.04
C LEU A 86 4.41 -7.34 4.84
N PHE A 87 5.52 -7.20 4.10
CA PHE A 87 6.07 -8.10 3.07
C PHE A 87 5.25 -8.45 1.81
N HIS A 88 5.89 -8.14 0.68
CA HIS A 88 5.59 -8.41 -0.73
C HIS A 88 4.36 -7.76 -1.38
N HIS A 89 4.68 -6.87 -2.33
CA HIS A 89 3.87 -6.43 -3.48
C HIS A 89 2.38 -6.15 -3.21
N LEU A 90 2.07 -4.90 -2.83
CA LEU A 90 0.99 -4.22 -3.55
C LEU A 90 1.59 -3.18 -4.47
N VAL A 91 1.75 -3.61 -5.72
CA VAL A 91 1.27 -2.81 -6.83
C VAL A 91 -0.16 -2.41 -6.45
N LEU A 92 -0.37 -1.15 -6.06
CA LEU A 92 -1.67 -0.52 -6.28
C LEU A 92 -1.85 -0.63 -7.79
N SER A 93 -2.44 -1.73 -8.25
CA SER A 93 -2.65 -1.97 -9.67
C SER A 93 -3.53 -0.84 -10.16
N TYR A 94 -2.86 0.12 -10.81
CA TYR A 94 -3.27 0.56 -12.12
C TYR A 94 -4.63 1.27 -12.21
N ARG A 95 -5.06 2.06 -11.23
CA ARG A 95 -6.20 2.98 -11.48
C ARG A 95 -6.04 4.44 -11.08
N ILE A 96 -4.94 4.84 -10.44
CA ILE A 96 -4.58 6.27 -10.33
C ILE A 96 -3.45 6.64 -11.33
N ALA A 97 -2.59 5.68 -11.73
CA ALA A 97 -1.48 5.92 -12.68
C ALA A 97 -1.70 5.37 -14.11
N ALA A 98 -2.78 4.63 -14.38
CA ALA A 98 -2.97 3.91 -15.65
C ALA A 98 -3.35 4.78 -16.85
N ARG A 99 -3.45 6.11 -16.71
CA ARG A 99 -3.63 7.01 -17.85
C ARG A 99 -2.34 7.62 -18.40
N THR A 100 -1.20 7.48 -17.73
CA THR A 100 0.01 8.27 -18.08
C THR A 100 1.25 7.46 -18.44
N CYS A 101 1.20 6.12 -18.44
CA CYS A 101 2.40 5.30 -18.64
C CYS A 101 2.26 4.18 -19.69
N TRP A 102 1.13 4.09 -20.40
CA TRP A 102 0.91 3.10 -21.47
C TRP A 102 0.52 3.76 -22.80
N THR A 103 1.07 4.96 -23.03
CA THR A 103 1.21 5.62 -24.33
C THR A 103 2.64 6.12 -24.39
#